data_AF-C9ZIF1-F1
#
_entry.id   AF-C9ZIF1-F1
#
_cell.length_a   1.000
_cell.length_b   1.000
_cell.length_c   1.000
_cell.angle_alpha   90.00
_cell.angle_beta   90.00
_cell.angle_gamma   90.00
#
_symmetry.space_group_name_H-M   'P 1'
#
loop_
_entity.id
_entity.type
_entity.pdbx_description
1 polymer ?
#
loop_
_entity_poly.entity_id
_entity_poly.type
_entity_poly.pdbx_seq_one_letter_code
_entity_poly.pdbx_strand_id
1 'polypeptide(L)'
;KDYEFHVTFLFSANSLFEPLDKATAAQQDDGILCEVTIYPLETQRFVKGEITGYESKIDALLLSDDYFRLNEDRNPERYFRHTGPFKATSF
;
A
#
# COMPACT_ATOMS: atom_id res chain seq x y z
N LYS A 1 -7.78 -12.16 -7.14
CA LYS A 1 -7.20 -10.87 -7.61
C LYS A 1 -7.97 -9.73 -6.94
N ASP A 2 -8.20 -9.89 -5.62
CA ASP A 2 -9.36 -9.28 -4.96
C ASP A 2 -8.95 -8.37 -3.81
N TYR A 3 -7.64 -8.17 -3.63
CA TYR A 3 -7.08 -7.35 -2.58
C TYR A 3 -6.06 -6.40 -3.17
N GLU A 4 -6.02 -5.20 -2.61
CA GLU A 4 -4.90 -4.27 -2.72
C GLU A 4 -4.05 -4.39 -1.46
N PHE A 5 -2.75 -4.24 -1.60
CA PHE A 5 -1.82 -4.29 -0.48
C PHE A 5 -1.43 -2.88 -0.08
N HIS A 6 -1.65 -2.56 1.20
CA HIS A 6 -1.16 -1.34 1.82
C HIS A 6 0.12 -1.73 2.56
N VAL A 7 1.24 -1.27 2.03
CA VAL A 7 2.57 -1.60 2.54
C VAL A 7 3.14 -0.37 3.23
N THR A 8 3.46 -0.52 4.52
CA THR A 8 4.01 0.53 5.35
C THR A 8 5.30 0.05 5.99
N PHE A 9 6.36 0.85 5.87
CA PHE A 9 7.63 0.63 6.54
C PHE A 9 7.97 1.88 7.36
N LEU A 10 8.37 1.69 8.62
CA LEU A 10 9.02 2.72 9.42
C LEU A 10 10.53 2.45 9.41
N PHE A 11 11.26 3.23 8.62
CA PHE A 11 12.72 3.13 8.54
C PHE A 11 13.37 3.92 9.67
N SER A 12 14.49 3.43 10.21
CA SER A 12 15.24 4.17 11.23
C SER A 12 15.71 5.53 10.71
N ALA A 13 15.73 6.55 11.57
CA ALA A 13 16.05 7.94 11.20
C ALA A 13 17.44 8.16 10.56
N ASN A 14 18.37 7.21 10.73
CA ASN A 14 19.69 7.23 10.10
C ASN A 14 19.75 6.51 8.75
N SER A 15 18.63 6.02 8.22
CA SER A 15 18.56 5.44 6.87
C SER A 15 18.69 6.54 5.81
N LEU A 16 19.36 6.22 4.70
CA LEU A 16 19.60 7.12 3.58
C LEU A 16 19.01 6.50 2.30
N PHE A 17 17.78 6.84 1.98
CA PHE A 17 17.08 6.28 0.83
C PHE A 17 16.20 7.32 0.12
N GLU A 18 15.82 7.00 -1.11
CA GLU A 18 14.80 7.71 -1.88
C GLU A 18 13.57 6.80 -2.06
N PRO A 19 12.33 7.31 -1.86
CA PRO A 19 11.14 6.60 -2.28
C PRO A 19 11.05 6.55 -3.80
N LEU A 20 10.52 5.45 -4.33
CA LEU A 20 10.41 5.21 -5.77
C LEU A 20 8.94 5.18 -6.21
N ASP A 21 8.70 5.60 -7.45
CA ASP A 21 7.40 5.52 -8.12
C ASP A 21 6.26 6.15 -7.31
N LYS A 22 5.32 5.33 -6.85
CA LYS A 22 4.12 5.76 -6.09
C LYS A 22 4.37 5.76 -4.58
N ALA A 23 5.55 5.34 -4.11
CA ALA A 23 5.85 5.34 -2.70
C ALA A 23 5.99 6.77 -2.17
N THR A 24 5.43 7.03 -1.00
CA THR A 24 5.55 8.31 -0.29
C THR A 24 6.42 8.09 0.94
N ALA A 25 7.22 9.10 1.33
CA ALA A 25 8.02 9.05 2.54
C ALA A 25 7.86 10.37 3.33
N ALA A 26 7.69 10.25 4.64
CA ALA A 26 7.54 11.38 5.56
C ALA A 26 8.39 11.16 6.82
N GLN A 27 9.06 12.20 7.28
CA GLN A 27 9.77 12.18 8.57
C GLN A 27 8.77 12.17 9.72
N GLN A 28 9.03 11.33 10.72
CA GLN A 28 8.29 11.18 11.97
C GLN A 28 9.25 11.29 13.15
N ASP A 29 8.73 11.34 14.38
CA ASP A 29 9.54 11.46 15.59
C ASP A 29 10.45 10.23 15.83
N ASP A 30 10.05 9.05 15.35
CA ASP A 30 10.69 7.75 15.57
C ASP A 30 11.39 7.18 14.33
N GLY A 31 11.30 7.85 13.18
CA GLY A 31 11.91 7.38 11.94
C GLY A 31 11.33 8.04 10.69
N ILE A 32 11.50 7.37 9.55
CA ILE A 32 10.96 7.79 8.26
C ILE A 32 9.86 6.80 7.87
N LEU A 33 8.61 7.25 7.90
CA LEU A 33 7.45 6.45 7.48
C LEU A 33 7.37 6.45 5.96
N CYS A 34 7.38 5.28 5.35
CA CYS A 34 7.25 5.09 3.91
C CYS A 34 6.10 4.16 3.57
N GLU A 35 5.26 4.56 2.61
CA GLU A 35 3.98 3.92 2.32
C GLU A 35 3.79 3.74 0.81
N VAL A 36 3.16 2.63 0.42
CA VAL A 36 2.72 2.41 -0.97
C VAL A 36 1.50 1.48 -1.01
N THR A 37 0.58 1.77 -1.93
CA THR A 37 -0.52 0.85 -2.28
C THR A 37 -0.18 0.08 -3.55
N ILE A 38 -0.30 -1.25 -3.52
CA ILE A 38 0.00 -2.15 -4.63
C ILE A 38 -1.30 -2.84 -5.06
N TYR A 39 -1.70 -2.62 -6.31
CA TYR A 39 -2.92 -3.21 -6.86
C TYR A 39 -2.70 -4.62 -7.42
N PRO A 40 -3.78 -5.42 -7.64
CA PRO A 40 -3.65 -6.77 -8.16
C PRO A 40 -2.87 -6.86 -9.46
N LEU A 41 -1.94 -7.82 -9.54
CA LEU A 41 -1.09 -8.09 -10.71
C LEU A 41 -0.13 -6.96 -11.10
N GLU A 42 0.06 -5.98 -10.23
CA GLU A 42 1.03 -4.92 -10.40
C GLU A 42 2.32 -5.26 -9.64
N THR A 43 3.45 -4.77 -10.16
CA THR A 43 4.72 -4.72 -9.43
C THR A 43 5.04 -3.26 -9.16
N GLN A 44 5.35 -2.93 -7.92
CA GLN A 44 5.75 -1.58 -7.51
C GLN A 44 7.18 -1.58 -6.97
N ARG A 45 8.00 -0.64 -7.45
CA ARG A 45 9.29 -0.35 -6.79
C ARG A 45 8.98 0.50 -5.56
N PHE A 46 9.76 0.33 -4.50
CA PHE A 46 9.43 0.91 -3.21
C PHE A 46 10.45 1.95 -2.77
N VAL A 47 11.69 1.53 -2.50
CA VAL A 47 12.77 2.41 -2.05
C VAL A 47 14.10 2.01 -2.67
N LYS A 48 15.05 2.95 -2.71
CA LYS A 48 16.44 2.70 -3.12
C LYS A 48 17.40 3.46 -2.21
N GLY A 49 18.43 2.78 -1.72
CA GLY A 49 19.45 3.38 -0.86
C GLY A 49 19.94 2.42 0.23
N GLU A 50 20.42 2.99 1.32
CA GLU A 50 20.96 2.28 2.48
C GLU A 50 19.96 2.32 3.64
N ILE A 51 19.48 1.14 4.03
CA ILE A 51 18.55 0.97 5.15
C ILE A 51 19.32 0.42 6.35
N THR A 52 19.26 1.13 7.46
CA THR A 52 19.97 0.77 8.70
C THR A 52 19.12 -0.09 9.64
N GLY A 53 17.79 0.05 9.58
CA GLY A 53 16.81 -0.69 10.36
C GLY A 53 15.39 -0.34 9.93
N TYR A 54 14.43 -1.24 10.16
CA TYR A 54 13.04 -1.01 9.82
C TYR A 54 12.06 -1.87 10.64
N GLU A 55 10.84 -1.37 10.76
CA GLU A 55 9.65 -2.15 11.11
C GLU A 55 8.66 -2.08 9.94
N SER A 56 7.85 -3.11 9.75
CA SER A 56 6.92 -3.17 8.63
C SER A 56 5.54 -3.68 8.99
N LYS A 57 4.56 -3.21 8.24
CA LYS A 57 3.17 -3.64 8.28
C LYS A 57 2.67 -3.80 6.84
N ILE A 58 1.98 -4.90 6.57
CA ILE A 58 1.37 -5.16 5.27
C ILE A 58 -0.08 -5.59 5.52
N ASP A 59 -1.02 -4.77 5.07
CA ASP A 59 -2.44 -5.04 5.16
C ASP A 59 -2.99 -5.42 3.78
N ALA A 60 -3.75 -6.51 3.71
CA ALA A 60 -4.50 -6.90 2.52
C ALA A 60 -5.94 -6.39 2.65
N LEU A 61 -6.28 -5.36 1.89
CA LEU A 61 -7.59 -4.70 1.91
C LEU A 61 -8.38 -5.02 0.65
N LEU A 62 -9.71 -4.99 0.74
CA LEU A 62 -10.54 -5.06 -0.46
C LEU A 62 -10.23 -3.89 -1.40
N LEU A 63 -10.47 -4.10 -2.69
CA LEU A 63 -10.22 -3.10 -3.72
C LEU A 63 -11.04 -1.84 -3.44
N SER A 64 -10.34 -0.72 -3.35
CA SER A 64 -10.89 0.60 -3.08
C SER A 64 -11.62 1.17 -4.31
N ASP A 65 -12.39 2.24 -4.08
CA ASP A 65 -13.00 3.01 -5.18
C ASP A 65 -11.92 3.61 -6.09
N ASP A 66 -10.73 3.92 -5.57
CA ASP A 66 -9.58 4.41 -6.33
C ASP A 66 -9.10 3.39 -7.35
N TYR A 67 -9.04 2.11 -6.96
CA TYR A 67 -8.73 1.04 -7.88
C TYR A 67 -9.74 0.96 -9.04
N PHE A 68 -11.05 1.03 -8.75
CA PHE A 68 -12.09 0.96 -9.78
C PHE A 68 -12.13 2.18 -10.69
N ARG A 69 -11.81 3.38 -10.17
CA ARG A 69 -11.67 4.59 -10.99
C ARG A 69 -10.52 4.46 -12.00
N LEU A 70 -9.43 3.79 -11.63
CA LEU A 70 -8.28 3.58 -12.51
C LEU A 70 -8.46 2.39 -13.49
N ASN A 71 -9.42 1.50 -13.21
CA ASN A 71 -9.70 0.29 -13.99
C ASN A 71 -11.18 0.26 -14.37
N GLU A 72 -11.61 1.20 -15.22
CA GLU A 72 -13.01 1.38 -15.61
C GLU A 72 -13.66 0.13 -16.25
N ASP A 73 -12.85 -0.80 -16.76
CA ASP A 73 -13.29 -2.08 -17.30
C ASP A 73 -13.81 -3.05 -16.22
N ARG A 74 -13.53 -2.80 -14.94
CA ARG A 74 -13.98 -3.62 -13.82
C ARG A 74 -15.23 -3.06 -13.16
N ASN A 75 -16.26 -3.90 -13.09
CA ASN A 75 -17.52 -3.56 -12.42
C ASN A 75 -17.41 -3.76 -10.89
N PRO A 76 -17.54 -2.68 -10.08
CA PRO A 76 -17.43 -2.77 -8.63
C PRO A 76 -18.57 -3.57 -7.99
N GLU A 77 -19.80 -3.47 -8.48
CA GLU A 77 -20.94 -4.23 -7.94
C GLU A 77 -20.75 -5.74 -8.08
N ARG A 78 -20.22 -6.17 -9.24
CA ARG A 78 -19.90 -7.58 -9.49
C ARG A 78 -18.80 -8.07 -8.55
N TYR A 79 -17.81 -7.23 -8.28
CA TYR A 79 -16.73 -7.52 -7.35
C TYR A 79 -17.25 -7.69 -5.92
N PHE A 80 -18.00 -6.73 -5.37
CA PHE A 80 -18.50 -6.81 -3.99
C PHE A 80 -19.52 -7.93 -3.78
N ARG A 81 -20.26 -8.32 -4.82
CA ARG A 81 -21.09 -9.54 -4.78
C ARG A 81 -20.25 -10.81 -4.64
N HIS A 82 -19.05 -10.83 -5.22
CA HIS A 82 -18.13 -11.97 -5.18
C HIS A 82 -17.37 -12.06 -3.84
N THR A 83 -16.91 -10.93 -3.30
CA THR A 83 -16.06 -10.89 -2.10
C THR A 83 -16.82 -10.92 -0.76
N GLY A 84 -18.16 -10.87 -0.79
CA GLY A 84 -19.01 -10.99 0.41
C GLY A 84 -19.08 -9.71 1.25
N PRO A 85 -19.93 -9.66 2.31
CA PRO A 85 -20.31 -8.42 2.99
C PRO A 85 -19.28 -7.90 4.01
N PHE A 86 -18.02 -8.33 3.94
CA PHE A 86 -16.99 -7.84 4.85
C PHE A 86 -16.45 -6.50 4.33
N LYS A 87 -17.24 -5.43 4.45
CA LYS A 87 -16.66 -4.08 4.46
C LYS A 87 -15.69 -4.05 5.65
N ALA A 88 -14.40 -3.83 5.37
CA ALA A 88 -13.38 -3.66 6.39
C ALA A 88 -13.91 -2.63 7.40
N THR A 89 -14.20 -3.10 8.61
CA THR A 89 -14.58 -2.22 9.70
C THR A 89 -13.27 -1.67 10.25
N SER A 90 -13.06 -0.36 10.18
CA SER A 90 -11.93 0.30 10.85
C SER A 90 -11.93 -0.14 12.32
N PHE A 91 -10.81 -0.68 12.79
CA PHE A 91 -10.53 -0.89 14.21
C PHE A 91 -10.13 0.42 14.87
#